data_AF-A9KG93-F1
#
_entry.id   AF-A9KG93-F1
#
_cell.length_a   1.000
_cell.length_b   1.000
_cell.length_c   1.000
_cell.angle_alpha   90.00
_cell.angle_beta   90.00
_cell.angle_gamma   90.00
#
_symmetry.space_group_name_H-M   'P 1'
#
loop_
_entity.id
_entity.type
_entity.pdbx_description
1 polymer ?
#
loop_
_entity_poly.entity_id
_entity_poly.type
_entity_poly.pdbx_seq_one_letter_code
_entity_poly.pdbx_strand_id
1 'polypeptide(L)'
;MYNYIYTYLEANMKASILDLRYNMKSVLKALERNEEIEILYHGKVKGTILPYRKPSSKKKITEHPFFGMLADEEKSVTEQMDTLRGGRYNDL
;
A
#
# COMPACT_ATOMS: atom_id res chain seq x y z
N MET A 1 -21.05 4.31 4.99
CA MET A 1 -19.76 5.02 5.11
C MET A 1 -18.95 4.41 6.26
N TYR A 2 -18.54 3.14 6.17
CA TYR A 2 -17.59 2.50 7.09
C TYR A 2 -17.08 1.21 6.41
N ASN A 3 -15.83 0.84 6.67
CA ASN A 3 -15.15 -0.41 6.27
C ASN A 3 -14.53 -0.50 4.87
N TYR A 4 -13.51 0.31 4.58
CA TYR A 4 -12.64 0.04 3.42
C TYR A 4 -11.12 0.14 3.69
N ILE A 5 -10.67 0.10 4.95
CA ILE A 5 -9.21 0.13 5.25
C ILE A 5 -8.76 -1.06 6.12
N TYR A 6 -9.66 -1.93 6.58
CA TYR A 6 -9.31 -2.99 7.54
C TYR A 6 -8.74 -4.28 6.95
N THR A 7 -8.49 -4.36 5.64
CA THR A 7 -8.09 -5.64 5.01
C THR A 7 -6.73 -5.63 4.31
N TYR A 8 -5.97 -4.52 4.34
CA TYR A 8 -4.69 -4.39 3.62
C TYR A 8 -3.45 -4.27 4.50
N LEU A 9 -3.52 -4.79 5.74
CA LEU A 9 -2.39 -4.84 6.64
C LEU A 9 -2.29 -6.22 7.29
N GLU A 10 -2.51 -7.29 6.52
CA GLU A 10 -2.00 -8.59 6.93
C GLU A 10 -0.47 -8.50 6.88
N ALA A 11 0.16 -8.44 8.06
CA ALA A 11 1.60 -8.50 8.20
C ALA A 11 2.08 -9.86 7.66
N ASN A 12 2.57 -9.87 6.42
CA ASN A 12 3.03 -11.09 5.76
C ASN A 12 4.22 -11.74 6.48
N MET A 13 4.92 -11.01 7.36
CA MET A 13 6.06 -11.53 8.12
C MET A 13 5.76 -11.61 9.62
N LYS A 14 6.00 -12.81 10.18
CA LYS A 14 5.97 -13.07 11.62
C LYS A 14 7.38 -13.36 12.12
N ALA A 15 7.77 -12.78 13.25
CA ALA A 15 9.06 -13.00 13.88
C ALA A 15 8.88 -13.35 15.36
N SER A 16 9.56 -14.39 15.83
CA SER A 16 9.61 -14.71 17.27
C SER A 16 10.70 -13.90 17.97
N ILE A 17 10.71 -13.91 19.31
CA ILE A 17 11.81 -13.36 20.11
C ILE A 17 13.16 -13.99 19.75
N LEU A 18 13.15 -15.27 19.36
CA LEU A 18 14.37 -15.97 18.94
C LEU A 18 14.91 -15.35 17.64
N ASP A 19 14.02 -15.02 16.70
CA ASP A 19 14.38 -14.36 15.44
C ASP A 19 14.89 -12.94 15.67
N LEU A 20 14.29 -12.20 16.61
CA LEU A 20 14.78 -10.89 17.01
C LEU A 20 16.15 -10.95 17.70
N ARG A 21 16.53 -12.11 18.27
CA ARG A 21 17.83 -12.29 18.90
C ARG A 21 18.91 -12.70 17.90
N TYR A 22 18.61 -13.64 17.00
CA TYR A 22 19.62 -14.29 16.16
C TYR A 22 19.47 -14.02 14.66
N ASN A 23 18.26 -13.70 14.19
CA ASN A 23 17.94 -13.53 12.77
C ASN A 23 17.62 -12.07 12.39
N MET A 24 18.20 -11.10 13.12
CA MET A 24 17.96 -9.68 12.89
C MET A 24 18.25 -9.21 11.46
N LYS A 25 19.19 -9.86 10.77
CA LYS A 25 19.48 -9.58 9.35
C LYS A 25 18.23 -9.76 8.47
N SER A 26 17.44 -10.80 8.71
CA SER A 26 16.21 -11.06 7.96
C SER A 26 15.13 -10.02 8.28
N VAL A 27 14.99 -9.69 9.58
CA VAL A 27 14.07 -8.67 10.09
C VAL A 27 14.36 -7.31 9.44
N LEU A 28 15.62 -6.88 9.44
CA LEU A 28 16.02 -5.62 8.80
C LEU A 28 15.74 -5.64 7.29
N LYS A 29 16.04 -6.74 6.60
CA LYS A 29 15.79 -6.87 5.15
C LYS A 29 14.30 -6.76 4.81
N ALA A 30 13.41 -7.21 5.69
CA ALA A 30 11.97 -7.06 5.51
C ALA A 30 11.51 -5.61 5.72
N LEU A 31 12.03 -4.92 6.73
CA LEU A 31 11.77 -3.49 6.94
C LEU A 31 12.26 -2.64 5.75
N GLU A 32 13.41 -2.98 5.17
CA GLU A 32 13.91 -2.33 3.94
C GLU A 32 12.97 -2.50 2.74
N ARG A 33 12.25 -3.62 2.67
CA ARG A 33 11.23 -3.88 1.63
C ARG A 33 9.88 -3.22 1.94
N ASN A 34 9.79 -2.37 2.97
CA ASN A 34 8.55 -1.78 3.48
C ASN A 34 7.53 -2.81 3.97
N GLU A 35 7.97 -4.00 4.38
CA GLU A 35 7.11 -5.02 4.98
C GLU A 35 6.88 -4.72 6.47
N GLU A 36 5.68 -5.05 6.95
CA GLU A 36 5.29 -4.99 8.35
C GLU A 36 5.53 -6.33 9.04
N ILE A 37 6.05 -6.30 10.27
CA ILE A 37 6.52 -7.50 10.97
C ILE A 37 5.78 -7.67 12.29
N GLU A 38 4.98 -8.72 12.40
CA GLU A 38 4.34 -9.12 13.66
C GLU A 38 5.34 -9.83 14.58
N ILE A 39 5.46 -9.35 15.82
CA ILE A 39 6.25 -9.98 16.87
C ILE A 39 5.38 -10.98 17.63
N LEU A 40 5.84 -12.23 17.65
CA LEU A 40 5.20 -13.32 18.38
C LEU A 40 5.95 -13.65 19.68
N TYR A 41 5.19 -13.87 20.76
CA TYR A 41 5.67 -14.45 22.02
C TYR A 41 4.85 -15.69 22.35
N HIS A 42 5.48 -16.86 22.34
CA HIS A 42 4.83 -18.17 22.47
C HIS A 42 3.59 -18.32 21.56
N GLY A 43 3.73 -17.96 20.28
CA GLY A 43 2.67 -18.07 19.28
C GLY A 43 1.58 -17.00 19.34
N LYS A 44 1.66 -16.05 20.29
CA LYS A 44 0.71 -14.94 20.40
C LYS A 44 1.33 -13.64 19.89
N VAL A 45 0.59 -12.89 19.09
CA VAL A 45 0.99 -11.55 18.65
C VAL A 45 1.12 -10.64 19.87
N LYS A 46 2.26 -9.94 19.98
CA LYS A 46 2.55 -8.97 21.06
C LYS A 46 2.73 -7.55 20.57
N GLY A 47 3.01 -7.38 19.30
CA GLY A 47 3.17 -6.07 18.70
C GLY A 47 3.66 -6.18 17.27
N THR A 48 3.95 -5.04 16.68
CA THR A 48 4.33 -4.92 15.28
C THR A 48 5.49 -3.96 15.14
N ILE A 49 6.46 -4.31 14.30
CA ILE A 49 7.53 -3.40 13.86
C ILE A 49 7.12 -2.85 12.49
N LEU A 50 7.05 -1.53 12.42
CA LEU A 50 6.77 -0.81 11.19
C LEU A 50 8.07 -0.32 10.53
N PRO A 51 8.18 -0.40 9.20
CA PRO A 51 9.29 0.20 8.49
C PRO A 51 9.26 1.72 8.66
N TYR A 52 10.43 2.34 8.80
CA TYR A 52 10.51 3.79 8.84
C TYR A 52 10.15 4.36 7.47
N ARG A 53 8.99 5.01 7.39
CA ARG A 53 8.58 5.76 6.21
C ARG A 53 8.98 7.21 6.44
N LYS A 54 9.89 7.73 5.60
CA LYS A 54 10.11 9.19 5.56
C LYS A 54 8.74 9.83 5.38
N PRO A 55 8.36 10.81 6.22
CA PRO A 55 7.12 11.54 6.00
C PRO A 55 7.24 12.12 4.59
N SER A 56 6.38 11.66 3.67
CA SER A 56 6.27 12.29 2.36
C SER A 56 6.05 13.77 2.64
N SER A 57 6.82 14.64 1.99
CA SER A 57 6.58 16.09 2.04
C SER A 57 5.08 16.28 1.97
N LYS A 58 4.47 16.92 2.97
CA LYS A 58 3.02 17.15 3.04
C LYS A 58 2.63 18.12 1.92
N LYS A 59 2.78 17.71 0.66
CA LYS A 59 2.19 18.39 -0.47
C LYS A 59 0.70 18.26 -0.26
N LYS A 60 0.01 19.39 -0.33
CA LYS A 60 -1.46 19.35 -0.27
C LYS A 60 -1.93 18.48 -1.42
N ILE A 61 -3.00 17.72 -1.22
CA ILE A 61 -3.53 16.87 -2.29
C ILE A 61 -3.90 17.68 -3.54
N THR A 62 -4.27 18.96 -3.34
CA THR A 62 -4.52 19.96 -4.37
C THR A 62 -3.28 20.37 -5.19
N GLU A 63 -2.08 20.13 -4.69
CA GLU A 63 -0.81 20.41 -5.39
C GLU A 63 -0.38 19.23 -6.27
N HIS A 64 -1.11 18.11 -6.23
CA HIS A 64 -0.80 16.97 -7.07
C HIS A 64 -1.27 17.25 -8.52
N PRO A 65 -0.44 17.02 -9.55
CA PRO A 65 -0.82 17.28 -10.95
C PRO A 65 -2.08 16.57 -11.42
N PHE A 66 -2.41 15.41 -10.81
CA PHE A 66 -3.64 14.66 -11.13
C PHE A 66 -4.88 15.18 -10.41
N PHE A 67 -4.74 16.07 -9.42
CA PHE A 67 -5.89 16.61 -8.71
C PHE A 67 -6.67 17.55 -9.64
N GLY A 68 -7.92 17.21 -9.92
CA GLY A 68 -8.75 17.96 -10.85
C GLY A 68 -8.37 17.79 -12.32
N MET A 69 -7.57 16.79 -12.69
CA MET A 69 -7.13 16.60 -14.08
C MET A 69 -8.29 16.34 -15.07
N LEU A 70 -9.45 15.89 -14.57
CA LEU A 70 -10.66 15.63 -15.35
C LEU A 70 -11.74 16.70 -15.08
N ALA A 71 -11.37 17.86 -14.54
CA ALA A 71 -12.33 18.92 -14.25
C ALA A 71 -12.96 19.50 -15.53
N ASP A 72 -12.18 19.57 -16.61
CA ASP A 72 -12.61 20.06 -17.93
C ASP A 72 -13.08 18.93 -18.85
N GLU A 73 -13.24 17.72 -18.32
CA GLU A 73 -13.66 16.56 -19.11
C GLU A 73 -15.18 16.60 -19.33
N GLU A 74 -15.60 16.66 -20.59
CA GLU A 74 -17.01 16.67 -20.96
C GLU A 74 -17.65 15.27 -21.01
N LYS A 75 -16.83 14.21 -21.11
CA LYS A 75 -17.31 12.83 -21.19
C LYS A 75 -17.80 12.34 -19.84
N SER A 76 -18.93 11.64 -19.86
CA SER A 76 -19.41 10.92 -18.68
C SER A 76 -18.47 9.76 -18.32
N VAL A 77 -18.44 9.39 -17.04
CA VAL A 77 -17.67 8.23 -16.56
C VAL A 77 -18.01 6.96 -17.37
N THR A 78 -19.27 6.77 -17.74
CA THR A 78 -19.72 5.64 -18.55
C THR A 78 -19.06 5.61 -19.92
N GLU A 79 -19.05 6.72 -20.65
CA GLU A 79 -18.43 6.82 -21.99
C GLU A 79 -16.91 6.64 -21.94
N GLN A 80 -16.28 7.17 -20.89
CA GLN A 80 -14.85 6.95 -20.65
C GLN A 80 -14.54 5.47 -20.42
N MET A 81 -15.33 4.81 -19.57
CA MET A 81 -15.13 3.40 -19.27
C MET A 81 -15.45 2.50 -20.47
N ASP A 82 -16.43 2.86 -21.30
CA ASP A 82 -16.73 2.13 -22.53
C ASP A 82 -15.60 2.27 -23.56
N THR A 83 -14.97 3.45 -23.65
CA THR A 83 -13.76 3.65 -24.46
C THR A 83 -12.58 2.82 -23.94
N LEU A 84 -12.35 2.82 -22.61
CA LEU A 84 -11.24 2.09 -21.99
C LEU A 84 -11.41 0.57 -22.01
N ARG A 85 -12.66 0.09 -21.89
CA ARG A 85 -13.01 -1.34 -21.92
C ARG A 85 -13.30 -1.86 -23.33
N GLY A 86 -13.48 -0.95 -24.29
CA GLY A 86 -13.71 -1.28 -25.69
C GLY A 86 -12.56 -2.09 -26.29
N GLY A 87 -12.88 -2.92 -27.27
CA GLY A 87 -11.86 -3.67 -28.01
C GLY A 87 -10.88 -2.74 -28.73
N ARG A 88 -9.63 -3.19 -28.87
CA ARG A 88 -8.61 -2.50 -29.66
C ARG A 88 -8.86 -2.83 -31.14
N TYR A 89 -9.72 -2.07 -31.80
CA TYR A 89 -10.09 -2.31 -33.20
C TYR A 89 -9.20 -1.55 -34.22
N ASN A 90 -8.20 -0.78 -33.76
CA ASN A 90 -7.31 0.02 -34.61
C ASN A 90 -5.84 -0.33 -34.35
N ASP A 91 -5.41 -1.52 -34.78
CA ASP A 91 -3.99 -1.95 -34.77
C ASP A 91 -3.53 -2.31 -36.19
N LEU A 92 -3.79 -1.42 -37.16
CA LEU A 92 -3.34 -1.51 -38.55
C LEU A 92 -2.14 -0.59 -38.81
#